data_AF-A0A2S5LWS4-F1
#
_entry.id   AF-A0A2S5LWS4-F1
#
_cell.length_a   1.000
_cell.length_b   1.000
_cell.length_c   1.000
_cell.angle_alpha   90.00
_cell.angle_beta   90.00
_cell.angle_gamma   90.00
#
_symmetry.space_group_name_H-M   'P 1'
#
loop_
_entity.id
_entity.type
_entity.pdbx_description
1 polymer ?
#
loop_
_entity_poly.entity_id
_entity_poly.type
_entity_poly.pdbx_seq_one_letter_code
_entity_poly.pdbx_strand_id
1 'polypeptide(L)'
;MIHLSLRLALFLLVFADAAAAQAPPQQSQPDWPCRQVRVPELAVGGVWAGPPLDAAMKHWRDDAAIADLVTRLAQRRTQIDEAETLIAQFAKSAGD
;
A
#
# COMPACT_ATOMS: atom_id res chain seq x y z
N MET A 1 22.22 -25.97 41.43
CA MET A 1 21.42 -26.75 40.44
C MET A 1 20.03 -26.15 40.22
N ILE A 2 19.24 -25.90 41.27
CA ILE A 2 17.87 -25.35 41.18
C ILE A 2 17.80 -23.98 40.46
N HIS A 3 18.74 -23.08 40.72
CA HIS A 3 18.79 -21.77 40.04
C HIS A 3 19.13 -21.83 38.55
N LEU A 4 19.83 -22.88 38.09
CA LEU A 4 20.14 -23.09 36.68
C LEU A 4 18.89 -23.60 35.94
N SER A 5 18.16 -24.52 36.56
CA SER A 5 16.88 -25.04 36.05
C SER A 5 15.82 -23.94 35.94
N LEU A 6 15.75 -23.03 36.93
CA LEU A 6 14.78 -21.93 36.93
C LEU A 6 15.08 -20.89 35.84
N ARG A 7 16.38 -20.60 35.60
CA ARG A 7 16.80 -19.68 34.52
C ARG A 7 16.54 -20.27 33.13
N LEU A 8 16.75 -21.58 32.95
CA LEU A 8 16.48 -22.27 31.70
C LEU A 8 14.98 -22.30 31.38
N ALA A 9 14.13 -22.58 32.39
CA ALA A 9 12.68 -22.56 32.24
C ALA A 9 12.14 -21.16 31.88
N LEU A 10 12.68 -20.11 32.51
CA LEU A 10 12.30 -18.73 32.20
C LEU A 10 12.74 -18.33 30.78
N PHE A 11 13.92 -18.77 30.33
CA PHE A 11 14.39 -18.53 28.98
C PHE A 11 13.50 -19.21 27.93
N LEU A 12 13.10 -20.45 28.16
CA LEU A 12 12.20 -21.18 27.25
C LEU A 12 10.80 -20.55 27.15
N LEU A 13 10.28 -19.99 28.25
CA LEU A 13 8.99 -19.28 28.26
C LEU A 13 9.01 -17.97 27.46
N VAL A 14 10.13 -17.23 27.48
CA VAL A 14 10.25 -15.95 26.76
C VAL A 14 10.36 -16.15 25.24
N PHE A 15 10.91 -17.28 24.78
CA PHE A 15 11.13 -17.54 23.35
C PHE A 15 10.06 -18.43 22.69
N ALA A 16 9.04 -18.88 23.44
CA ALA A 16 7.97 -19.73 22.90
C ALA A 16 7.07 -19.02 21.86
N ASP A 17 6.91 -17.69 21.96
CA ASP A 17 6.03 -16.91 21.10
C ASP A 17 6.59 -16.69 19.68
N ALA A 18 7.91 -16.79 19.51
CA ALA A 18 8.56 -16.56 18.21
C ALA A 18 8.28 -17.67 17.18
N ALA A 19 7.80 -18.84 17.61
CA ALA A 19 7.52 -19.99 16.72
C ALA A 19 6.14 -19.92 16.06
N ALA A 20 5.26 -19.01 16.47
CA ALA A 20 3.88 -18.89 15.96
C ALA A 20 3.72 -17.85 14.84
N ALA A 21 4.76 -17.07 14.51
CA ALA A 21 4.77 -16.17 13.36
C ALA A 21 4.97 -16.96 12.05
N GLN A 22 4.08 -17.90 11.79
CA GLN A 22 4.00 -18.61 10.53
C GLN A 22 3.37 -17.64 9.53
N ALA A 23 4.07 -17.34 8.44
CA ALA A 23 3.45 -16.61 7.34
C ALA A 23 2.15 -17.34 6.94
N PRO A 24 1.04 -16.63 6.71
CA PRO A 24 -0.20 -17.27 6.28
C PRO A 24 0.10 -18.20 5.11
N PRO A 25 -0.48 -19.42 5.08
CA PRO A 25 -0.22 -20.37 4.00
C PRO A 25 -0.48 -19.66 2.68
N GLN A 26 0.50 -19.71 1.78
CA GLN A 26 0.41 -19.08 0.47
C GLN A 26 -0.77 -19.71 -0.26
N GLN A 27 -1.91 -19.03 -0.25
CA GLN A 27 -3.05 -19.40 -1.07
C GLN A 27 -2.54 -19.44 -2.50
N SER A 28 -2.57 -20.62 -3.12
CA SER A 28 -2.22 -20.77 -4.52
C SER A 28 -3.09 -19.79 -5.31
N GLN A 29 -2.46 -18.74 -5.83
CA GLN A 29 -3.05 -17.80 -6.74
C GLN A 29 -2.38 -18.05 -8.09
N PRO A 30 -2.99 -18.90 -8.93
CA PRO A 30 -2.33 -19.43 -10.13
C PRO A 30 -1.80 -18.34 -11.07
N ASP A 31 -2.47 -17.17 -11.08
CA ASP A 31 -2.15 -16.07 -12.00
C ASP A 31 -1.24 -14.99 -11.37
N TRP A 32 -0.76 -15.18 -10.13
CA TRP A 32 0.11 -14.21 -9.46
C TRP A 32 1.56 -14.75 -9.35
N PRO A 33 2.44 -14.43 -10.32
CA PRO A 33 3.79 -14.99 -10.39
C PRO A 33 4.80 -14.31 -9.44
N CYS A 34 4.39 -13.27 -8.72
CA CYS A 34 5.27 -12.49 -7.87
C CYS A 34 5.55 -13.20 -6.53
N ARG A 35 6.77 -13.03 -5.99
CA ARG A 35 7.11 -13.49 -4.62
C ARG A 35 6.31 -12.78 -3.52
N GLN A 36 5.87 -11.56 -3.78
CA GLN A 36 5.05 -10.79 -2.85
C GLN A 36 3.61 -11.31 -2.86
N VAL A 37 2.95 -11.38 -1.70
CA VAL A 37 1.53 -11.73 -1.59
C VAL A 37 0.68 -10.75 -2.40
N ARG A 38 -0.29 -11.25 -3.17
CA ARG A 38 -1.26 -10.40 -3.86
C ARG A 38 -2.17 -9.73 -2.84
N VAL A 39 -2.33 -8.42 -3.00
CA VAL A 39 -3.35 -7.64 -2.30
C VAL A 39 -4.45 -7.32 -3.32
N PRO A 40 -5.61 -8.01 -3.27
CA PRO A 40 -6.65 -7.87 -4.30
C PRO A 40 -7.33 -6.50 -4.28
N GLU A 41 -7.37 -5.85 -3.12
CA GLU A 41 -7.95 -4.53 -2.93
C GLU A 41 -7.03 -3.69 -2.03
N LEU A 42 -6.68 -2.50 -2.50
CA LEU A 42 -5.86 -1.55 -1.76
C LEU A 42 -6.76 -0.47 -1.15
N ALA A 43 -6.76 -0.38 0.17
CA ALA A 43 -7.38 0.75 0.84
C ALA A 43 -6.58 2.02 0.53
N VAL A 44 -7.21 3.01 -0.10
CA VAL A 44 -6.56 4.27 -0.50
C VAL A 44 -5.94 4.97 0.71
N GLY A 45 -6.61 4.95 1.87
CA GLY A 45 -6.09 5.52 3.11
C GLY A 45 -4.86 4.82 3.68
N GLY A 46 -4.57 3.58 3.26
CA GLY A 46 -3.32 2.90 3.62
C GLY A 46 -2.11 3.33 2.79
N VAL A 47 -2.35 4.00 1.65
CA VAL A 47 -1.30 4.48 0.73
C VAL A 47 -1.14 6.00 0.81
N TRP A 48 -2.23 6.71 1.10
CA TRP A 48 -2.28 8.17 1.06
C TRP A 48 -1.77 8.80 2.37
N ALA A 49 -0.70 9.58 2.27
CA ALA A 49 -0.11 10.30 3.40
C ALA A 49 -0.62 11.75 3.55
N GLY A 50 -1.58 12.17 2.72
CA GLY A 50 -2.13 13.53 2.72
C GLY A 50 -3.39 13.70 3.58
N PRO A 51 -4.14 14.81 3.40
CA PRO A 51 -5.39 15.07 4.11
C PRO A 51 -6.46 14.00 3.87
N PRO A 52 -7.49 13.91 4.74
CA PRO A 52 -8.61 12.99 4.57
C PRO A 52 -9.27 13.12 3.19
N LEU A 53 -9.58 12.00 2.55
CA LEU A 53 -10.09 11.94 1.18
C LEU A 53 -11.62 11.86 1.11
N ASP A 54 -12.34 11.74 2.23
CA ASP A 54 -13.79 11.46 2.26
C ASP A 54 -14.62 12.42 1.40
N ALA A 55 -14.27 13.71 1.42
CA ALA A 55 -14.93 14.72 0.59
C ALA A 55 -14.51 14.60 -0.89
N ALA A 56 -13.20 14.48 -1.14
CA ALA A 56 -12.66 14.38 -2.50
C ALA A 56 -13.18 13.12 -3.23
N MET A 57 -13.34 12.00 -2.52
CA MET A 57 -13.78 10.73 -3.10
C MET A 57 -15.19 10.75 -3.67
N LYS A 58 -16.05 11.70 -3.27
CA LYS A 58 -17.46 11.74 -3.69
C LYS A 58 -17.64 12.15 -5.16
N HIS A 59 -16.88 13.14 -5.62
CA HIS A 59 -17.17 13.83 -6.89
C HIS A 59 -15.98 13.96 -7.83
N TRP A 60 -14.76 13.59 -7.42
CA TRP A 60 -13.57 13.77 -8.27
C TRP A 60 -13.67 13.11 -9.65
N ARG A 61 -14.47 12.04 -9.80
CA ARG A 61 -14.68 11.36 -11.08
C ARG A 61 -15.57 12.13 -12.05
N ASP A 62 -16.38 13.04 -11.53
CA ASP A 62 -17.29 13.88 -12.30
C ASP A 62 -16.55 15.10 -12.87
N ASP A 63 -15.34 15.38 -12.38
CA ASP A 63 -14.48 16.44 -12.87
C ASP A 63 -13.81 16.03 -14.20
N ALA A 64 -14.21 16.73 -15.27
CA ALA A 64 -13.70 16.47 -16.61
C ALA A 64 -12.19 16.71 -16.76
N ALA A 65 -11.62 17.68 -16.03
CA ALA A 65 -10.19 17.96 -16.06
C ALA A 65 -9.39 16.83 -15.38
N ILE A 66 -9.91 16.30 -14.26
CA ILE A 66 -9.30 15.12 -13.61
C ILE A 66 -9.42 13.89 -14.51
N ALA A 67 -10.59 13.65 -15.13
CA ALA A 67 -10.80 12.52 -16.03
C ALA A 67 -9.86 12.53 -17.25
N ASP A 68 -9.65 13.70 -17.88
CA ASP A 68 -8.71 13.86 -18.98
C ASP A 68 -7.26 13.61 -18.54
N LEU A 69 -6.86 14.21 -17.40
CA LEU A 69 -5.53 14.02 -16.84
C LEU A 69 -5.25 12.54 -16.57
N VAL A 70 -6.16 11.84 -15.87
CA VAL A 70 -6.02 10.41 -15.57
C VAL A 70 -5.90 9.59 -16.86
N THR A 71 -6.70 9.91 -17.89
CA THR A 71 -6.66 9.21 -19.19
C THR A 71 -5.30 9.34 -19.88
N ARG A 72 -4.64 10.49 -19.77
CA ARG A 72 -3.28 10.70 -20.27
C ARG A 72 -2.24 9.97 -19.42
N LEU A 73 -2.31 10.10 -18.10
CA LEU A 73 -1.33 9.53 -17.16
C LEU A 73 -1.36 8.00 -17.11
N ALA A 74 -2.52 7.37 -17.30
CA ALA A 74 -2.67 5.91 -17.26
C ALA A 74 -2.01 5.19 -18.47
N GLN A 75 -1.64 5.92 -19.52
CA GLN A 75 -1.03 5.34 -20.71
C GLN A 75 0.44 5.03 -20.43
N ARG A 76 0.83 3.75 -20.60
CA ARG A 76 2.23 3.32 -20.42
C ARG A 76 3.26 4.04 -21.31
N ARG A 77 2.80 4.68 -22.38
CA ARG A 77 3.65 5.42 -23.33
C ARG A 77 3.93 6.86 -22.89
N THR A 78 3.20 7.37 -21.90
CA THR A 78 3.42 8.72 -21.36
C THR A 78 4.76 8.70 -20.64
N GLN A 79 5.67 9.54 -21.08
CA GLN A 79 6.99 9.65 -20.46
C GLN A 79 6.85 10.27 -19.07
N ILE A 80 7.77 9.92 -18.15
CA ILE A 80 7.67 10.37 -16.75
C ILE A 80 7.81 11.89 -16.62
N ASP A 81 8.69 12.51 -17.41
CA ASP A 81 8.87 13.97 -17.45
C ASP A 81 7.60 14.69 -17.95
N GLU A 82 6.92 14.13 -18.96
CA GLU A 82 5.62 14.61 -19.42
C GLU A 82 4.56 14.47 -18.30
N ALA A 83 4.50 13.31 -17.65
CA ALA A 83 3.57 13.04 -16.56
C ALA A 83 3.74 14.04 -15.40
N GLU A 84 4.98 14.26 -14.95
CA GLU A 84 5.32 15.24 -13.92
C GLU A 84 4.89 16.66 -14.32
N THR A 85 5.13 17.04 -15.58
CA THR A 85 4.73 18.35 -16.10
C THR A 85 3.20 18.53 -16.07
N LEU A 86 2.44 17.54 -16.53
CA LEU A 86 0.97 17.58 -16.53
C LEU A 86 0.40 17.66 -15.12
N ILE A 87 0.95 16.89 -14.18
CA ILE A 87 0.55 16.93 -12.76
C ILE A 87 0.84 18.31 -12.17
N ALA A 88 2.03 18.87 -12.42
CA ALA A 88 2.40 20.18 -11.91
C ALA A 88 1.51 21.31 -12.48
N GLN A 89 1.12 21.22 -13.75
CA GLN A 89 0.18 22.15 -14.37
C GLN A 89 -1.21 22.08 -13.72
N PHE A 90 -1.74 20.87 -13.55
CA PHE A 90 -3.02 20.66 -12.87
C PHE A 90 -3.00 21.18 -11.42
N ALA A 91 -1.94 20.87 -10.67
CA ALA A 91 -1.79 21.33 -9.29
C ALA A 91 -1.76 22.87 -9.16
N LYS A 92 -1.18 23.58 -10.14
CA LYS A 92 -1.21 25.04 -10.17
C LYS A 92 -2.61 25.60 -10.43
N SER A 93 -3.42 24.93 -11.24
CA SER A 93 -4.79 25.36 -11.54
C SER A 93 -5.81 24.96 -10.47
N ALA A 94 -5.51 23.94 -9.65
CA ALA A 94 -6.40 23.41 -8.62
C ALA A 94 -6.27 24.12 -7.25
N GLY A 95 -5.43 25.16 -7.17
CA GLY A 95 -5.06 25.86 -5.93
C GLY A 95 -5.85 27.13 -5.60
N ASP A 96 -6.95 27.43 -6.32
CA ASP A 96 -7.89 28.52 -6.01
C ASP A 96 -9.21 27.98 -5.43
#